data_AF-A0A520J9G1-F1
#
_entry.id   AF-A0A520J9G1-F1
#
_cell.length_a   1.000
_cell.length_b   1.000
_cell.length_c   1.000
_cell.angle_alpha   90.00
_cell.angle_beta   90.00
_cell.angle_gamma   90.00
#
_symmetry.space_group_name_H-M   'P 1'
#
loop_
_entity.id
_entity.type
_entity.pdbx_description
1 polymer ?
#
loop_
_entity_poly.entity_id
_entity_poly.type
_entity_poly.pdbx_seq_one_letter_code
_entity_poly.pdbx_strand_id
1 'polypeptide(L)'
;MTTASSHVAADAQPAIWVPWLLGLSIGPLFFAVSAQAPLVQRWFSAASGGGDPYALYAASNLGSFAGLIAYPLLVEPLMATRSQSLLWSGGYIALVLLVLVCATRLPRTASVDHVVATSAPATRGRVLHWIALALVPSGLMLATSTYITTDIVAMPLLWVLPLGLYLLSFTVAFAANRELADLLTRIAPVTILLFGGVIMGGYNQGPLLSAGIALTLLFMISVALHTALYRLRPAPDRLTGFYLAMSGGGMLGGVFAALVAPVIFDWTYEYPILILAAGMLVPQQFLTHHSRDLWIRRGPTRHVALGVIVVLFAVMIGMRTLQPDGLFGERSQGAAFIVIAIIGLATIGAWRPYVIALAGTLFLFGGYHSLMLSMQPGARVRSYFGVYTVRTQPSVHELDHGTTLHGVQLRGTVARERTPTTYYARGSGRQRAR
;
A
#
# COMPACT_ATOMS: atom_id res chain seq x y z
N MET A 1 -9.68 28.41 26.51
CA MET A 1 -9.21 27.94 25.19
C MET A 1 -8.45 29.07 24.52
N THR A 2 -7.17 29.19 24.83
CA THR A 2 -6.26 30.12 24.16
C THR A 2 -6.00 29.61 22.76
N THR A 3 -6.48 30.34 21.75
CA THR A 3 -6.09 30.20 20.35
C THR A 3 -4.60 30.48 20.25
N ALA A 4 -3.77 29.44 20.36
CA ALA A 4 -2.41 29.50 19.86
C ALA A 4 -2.53 29.55 18.33
N SER A 5 -2.57 30.75 17.77
CA SER A 5 -2.28 30.99 16.36
C SER A 5 -0.82 30.61 16.14
N SER A 6 -0.56 29.32 15.92
CA SER A 6 0.74 28.86 15.44
C SER A 6 0.87 29.36 14.01
N HIS A 7 1.44 30.56 13.86
CA HIS A 7 1.86 31.07 12.56
C HIS A 7 2.86 30.07 11.99
N VAL A 8 2.41 29.32 10.98
CA VAL A 8 3.29 28.43 10.22
C VAL A 8 4.24 29.34 9.45
N ALA A 9 5.53 29.25 9.75
CA ALA A 9 6.54 29.95 8.98
C ALA A 9 6.45 29.50 7.51
N ALA A 10 6.60 30.41 6.55
CA ALA A 10 6.37 30.10 5.12
C ALA A 10 7.31 29.02 4.56
N ASP A 11 8.39 28.72 5.28
CA ASP A 11 9.42 27.72 5.02
C ASP A 11 9.22 26.41 5.81
N ALA A 12 8.20 26.32 6.67
CA ALA A 12 7.94 25.11 7.46
C ALA A 12 7.58 23.93 6.53
N GLN A 13 8.39 22.87 6.58
CA GLN A 13 8.15 21.68 5.78
C GLN A 13 6.85 20.97 6.20
N PRO A 14 5.85 20.84 5.31
CA PRO A 14 4.57 20.22 5.65
C PRO A 14 4.73 18.77 6.15
N ALA A 15 5.76 18.07 5.69
CA ALA A 15 6.10 16.71 6.09
C ALA A 15 6.38 16.55 7.60
N ILE A 16 6.83 17.61 8.28
CA ILE A 16 7.11 17.59 9.73
C ILE A 16 5.98 18.23 10.50
N TRP A 17 5.47 19.36 10.02
CA TRP A 17 4.46 20.14 10.72
C TRP A 17 3.09 19.45 10.79
N VAL A 18 2.65 18.81 9.69
CA VAL A 18 1.33 18.16 9.65
C VAL A 18 1.24 16.99 10.66
N PRO A 19 2.20 16.04 10.72
CA PRO A 19 2.17 15.00 11.74
C PRO A 19 2.21 15.53 13.17
N TRP A 20 2.98 16.60 13.42
CA TRP A 20 3.04 17.23 14.74
C TRP A 20 1.70 17.84 15.15
N LEU A 21 1.05 18.58 14.25
CA LEU A 21 -0.28 19.17 14.49
C LEU A 21 -1.33 18.10 14.76
N LEU A 22 -1.37 17.04 13.94
CA LEU A 22 -2.31 15.93 14.11
C LEU A 22 -2.04 15.16 15.40
N GLY A 23 -0.76 14.96 15.75
CA GLY A 23 -0.34 14.30 16.98
C GLY A 23 -0.81 15.03 18.24
N LEU A 24 -0.78 16.36 18.26
CA LEU A 24 -1.24 17.15 19.41
C LEU A 24 -2.76 17.36 19.45
N SER A 25 -3.42 17.42 18.29
CA SER A 25 -4.85 17.71 18.22
C SER A 25 -5.71 16.46 18.37
N ILE A 26 -5.64 15.54 17.42
CA ILE A 26 -6.48 14.33 17.38
C ILE A 26 -5.79 13.09 17.96
N GLY A 27 -4.46 13.12 18.09
CA GLY A 27 -3.66 12.01 18.60
C GLY A 27 -4.14 11.44 19.95
N PRO A 28 -4.39 12.24 21.00
CA PRO A 28 -4.85 11.72 22.29
C PRO A 28 -6.21 11.00 22.21
N LEU A 29 -7.13 11.56 21.42
CA LEU A 29 -8.46 10.97 21.20
C LEU A 29 -8.36 9.65 20.42
N PHE A 30 -7.57 9.65 19.34
CA PHE A 30 -7.32 8.46 18.54
C PHE A 30 -6.68 7.36 19.39
N PHE A 31 -5.67 7.69 20.20
CA PHE A 31 -5.02 6.76 21.12
C PHE A 31 -6.03 6.14 22.11
N ALA A 32 -6.88 6.97 22.73
CA ALA A 32 -7.89 6.49 23.68
C ALA A 32 -8.91 5.54 23.04
N VAL A 33 -9.35 5.83 21.81
CA VAL A 33 -10.31 4.99 21.05
C VAL A 33 -9.65 3.71 20.53
N SER A 34 -8.42 3.79 19.99
CA SER A 34 -7.70 2.61 19.47
C SER A 34 -7.28 1.64 20.57
N ALA A 35 -7.02 2.13 21.79
CA ALA A 35 -6.71 1.28 22.94
C ALA A 35 -7.88 0.41 23.40
N GLN A 36 -9.12 0.69 22.96
CA GLN A 36 -10.31 -0.06 23.38
C GLN A 36 -10.31 -1.50 22.85
N ALA A 37 -9.87 -1.73 21.61
CA ALA A 37 -9.87 -3.07 21.02
C ALA A 37 -9.03 -4.09 21.83
N PRO A 38 -7.74 -3.84 22.14
CA PRO A 38 -6.96 -4.77 22.96
C PRO A 38 -7.46 -4.86 24.41
N LEU A 39 -7.99 -3.77 24.97
CA LEU A 39 -8.56 -3.76 26.33
C LEU A 39 -9.77 -4.70 26.42
N VAL A 40 -10.72 -4.56 25.50
CA VAL A 40 -11.95 -5.38 25.45
C VAL A 40 -11.62 -6.84 25.15
N GLN A 41 -10.66 -7.12 24.26
CA GLN A 41 -10.21 -8.49 24.00
C GLN A 41 -9.63 -9.16 25.25
N ARG A 42 -8.83 -8.43 26.04
CA ARG A 42 -8.27 -8.94 27.30
C ARG A 42 -9.35 -9.19 28.34
N TRP A 43 -10.29 -8.26 28.49
CA TRP A 43 -11.44 -8.39 29.38
C TRP A 43 -12.35 -9.56 29.00
N PHE A 44 -12.58 -9.77 27.71
CA PHE A 44 -13.33 -10.93 27.21
C PHE A 44 -12.62 -12.24 27.56
N SER A 45 -11.31 -12.35 27.32
CA SER A 45 -10.54 -13.56 27.64
C SER A 45 -10.60 -13.88 29.15
N ALA A 46 -10.49 -12.86 30.00
CA ALA A 46 -10.61 -13.01 31.46
C ALA A 46 -12.03 -13.44 31.90
N ALA A 47 -13.08 -12.89 31.28
CA ALA A 47 -14.47 -13.19 31.65
C ALA A 47 -14.99 -14.53 31.08
N SER A 48 -14.44 -15.00 29.96
CA SER A 48 -14.86 -16.22 29.27
C SER A 48 -14.05 -17.47 29.62
N GLY A 49 -13.06 -17.36 30.50
CA GLY A 49 -12.17 -18.48 30.85
C GLY A 49 -11.20 -18.87 29.73
N GLY A 50 -10.70 -17.90 28.96
CA GLY A 50 -9.73 -18.14 27.88
C GLY A 50 -10.34 -18.34 26.49
N GLY A 51 -11.60 -17.92 26.28
CA GLY A 51 -12.24 -17.92 24.97
C GLY A 51 -11.46 -17.09 23.95
N ASP A 52 -11.52 -17.51 22.68
CA ASP A 52 -10.76 -16.88 21.60
C ASP A 52 -11.29 -15.47 21.26
N PRO A 53 -10.50 -14.40 21.49
CA PRO A 53 -10.94 -13.03 21.23
C PRO A 53 -10.89 -12.61 19.76
N TYR A 54 -10.38 -13.43 18.82
CA TYR A 54 -10.17 -12.99 17.43
C TYR A 54 -11.45 -12.60 16.69
N ALA A 55 -12.59 -13.23 17.02
CA ALA A 55 -13.88 -12.84 16.47
C ALA A 55 -14.18 -11.35 16.75
N LEU A 56 -13.78 -10.85 17.93
CA LEU A 56 -13.93 -9.42 18.29
C LEU A 56 -13.00 -8.52 17.47
N TYR A 57 -11.79 -9.00 17.12
CA TYR A 57 -10.87 -8.26 16.26
C TYR A 57 -11.39 -8.13 14.83
N ALA A 58 -11.91 -9.24 14.25
CA ALA A 58 -12.54 -9.21 12.94
C ALA A 58 -13.80 -8.33 12.92
N ALA A 59 -14.65 -8.44 13.95
CA ALA A 59 -15.84 -7.59 14.09
C ALA A 59 -15.49 -6.10 14.22
N SER A 60 -14.44 -5.76 14.99
CA SER A 60 -13.96 -4.39 15.10
C SER A 60 -13.48 -3.83 13.76
N ASN A 61 -12.70 -4.59 12.99
CA ASN A 61 -12.23 -4.14 11.67
C ASN A 61 -13.37 -4.00 10.66
N LEU A 62 -14.37 -4.89 10.71
CA LEU A 62 -15.59 -4.77 9.90
C LEU A 62 -16.38 -3.50 10.28
N GLY A 63 -16.49 -3.20 11.58
CA GLY A 63 -17.10 -1.97 12.08
C GLY A 63 -16.35 -0.72 11.60
N SER A 64 -15.01 -0.73 11.67
CA SER A 64 -14.18 0.37 11.15
C SER A 64 -14.32 0.55 9.63
N PHE A 65 -14.38 -0.54 8.86
CA PHE A 65 -14.66 -0.52 7.43
C PHE A 65 -16.04 0.08 7.12
N ALA A 66 -17.07 -0.38 7.83
CA ALA A 66 -18.44 0.11 7.65
C ALA A 66 -18.54 1.61 8.01
N GLY A 67 -17.94 2.03 9.13
CA GLY A 67 -17.88 3.44 9.54
C GLY A 67 -17.13 4.32 8.54
N LEU A 68 -16.02 3.82 7.99
CA LEU A 68 -15.24 4.53 6.98
C LEU A 68 -16.05 4.77 5.70
N ILE A 69 -16.79 3.77 5.22
CA ILE A 69 -17.64 3.89 4.01
C ILE A 69 -18.91 4.70 4.28
N ALA A 70 -19.48 4.61 5.49
CA ALA A 70 -20.64 5.39 5.86
C ALA A 70 -20.39 6.90 5.78
N TYR A 71 -19.15 7.36 5.97
CA TYR A 71 -18.83 8.79 5.90
C TYR A 71 -19.11 9.41 4.51
N PRO A 72 -18.45 8.99 3.40
CA PRO A 72 -18.72 9.55 2.07
C PRO A 72 -20.11 9.23 1.52
N LEU A 73 -20.74 8.12 1.93
CA LEU A 73 -22.03 7.71 1.34
C LEU A 73 -23.25 8.24 2.08
N LEU A 74 -23.17 8.43 3.40
CA LEU A 74 -24.30 8.79 4.25
C LEU A 74 -24.06 10.09 5.01
N VAL A 75 -22.92 10.22 5.70
CA VAL A 75 -22.70 11.34 6.61
C VAL A 75 -22.43 12.64 5.84
N GLU A 76 -21.52 12.61 4.87
CA GLU A 76 -21.13 13.79 4.10
C GLU A 76 -22.28 14.35 3.25
N PRO A 77 -23.07 13.55 2.52
CA PRO A 77 -24.15 14.09 1.67
C PRO A 77 -25.40 14.52 2.44
N LEU A 78 -25.67 13.91 3.60
CA LEU A 78 -26.94 14.07 4.31
C LEU A 78 -26.86 14.96 5.55
N MET A 79 -25.66 15.27 6.06
CA MET A 79 -25.51 15.94 7.35
C MET A 79 -24.63 17.20 7.29
N ALA A 80 -25.13 18.31 7.82
CA ALA A 80 -24.32 19.51 8.06
C ALA A 80 -23.22 19.28 9.11
N THR A 81 -22.11 20.01 9.02
CA THR A 81 -20.93 19.88 9.90
C THR A 81 -21.24 19.98 11.39
N ARG A 82 -22.19 20.85 11.79
CA ARG A 82 -22.64 20.95 13.20
C ARG A 82 -23.30 19.65 13.67
N SER A 83 -24.16 19.05 12.85
CA SER A 83 -24.81 17.77 13.17
C SER A 83 -23.80 16.63 13.25
N GLN A 84 -22.78 16.64 12.38
CA GLN A 84 -21.66 15.68 12.47
C GLN A 84 -20.92 15.81 13.80
N SER A 85 -20.59 17.03 14.23
CA SER A 85 -19.92 17.28 15.52
C SER A 85 -20.73 16.77 16.72
N LEU A 86 -22.05 16.99 16.71
CA LEU A 86 -22.95 16.46 17.74
C LEU A 86 -23.02 14.92 17.71
N LEU A 87 -23.12 14.33 16.51
CA LEU A 87 -23.13 12.87 16.34
C LEU A 87 -21.86 12.23 16.90
N TRP A 88 -20.69 12.76 16.56
CA TRP A 88 -19.41 12.25 17.07
C TRP A 88 -19.28 12.44 18.58
N SER A 89 -19.70 13.59 19.11
CA SER A 89 -19.70 13.85 20.56
C SER A 89 -20.58 12.85 21.31
N GLY A 90 -21.80 12.60 20.81
CA GLY A 90 -22.70 11.57 21.34
C GLY A 90 -22.11 10.17 21.22
N GLY A 91 -21.47 9.85 20.10
CA GLY A 91 -20.77 8.59 19.87
C GLY A 91 -19.65 8.33 20.88
N TYR A 92 -18.84 9.34 21.22
CA TYR A 92 -17.81 9.22 22.25
C TYR A 92 -18.41 8.99 23.64
N ILE A 93 -19.47 9.71 24.00
CA ILE A 93 -20.18 9.50 25.28
C ILE A 93 -20.74 8.07 25.33
N ALA A 94 -21.41 7.62 24.27
CA ALA A 94 -21.94 6.27 24.17
C ALA A 94 -20.84 5.21 24.31
N LEU A 95 -19.69 5.41 23.67
CA LEU A 95 -18.52 4.53 23.81
C LEU A 95 -18.06 4.46 25.28
N VAL A 96 -17.90 5.60 25.95
CA VAL A 96 -17.50 5.65 27.37
C VAL A 96 -18.50 4.87 28.24
N LEU A 97 -19.80 5.07 28.04
CA LEU A 97 -20.85 4.36 28.78
C LEU A 97 -20.78 2.84 28.53
N LEU A 98 -20.61 2.41 27.28
CA LEU A 98 -20.50 0.98 26.94
C LEU A 98 -19.26 0.35 27.59
N VAL A 99 -18.12 1.04 27.58
CA VAL A 99 -16.89 0.58 28.25
C VAL A 99 -17.09 0.47 29.76
N LEU A 100 -17.76 1.44 30.41
CA LEU A 100 -18.11 1.38 31.83
C LEU A 100 -19.06 0.21 32.14
N VAL A 101 -20.04 -0.06 31.27
CA VAL A 101 -20.94 -1.22 31.40
C VAL A 101 -20.13 -2.52 31.29
N CYS A 102 -19.21 -2.64 30.33
CA CYS A 102 -18.32 -3.80 30.26
C CYS A 102 -17.49 -3.98 31.53
N ALA A 103 -16.91 -2.89 32.05
CA ALA A 103 -16.09 -2.91 33.26
C ALA A 103 -16.88 -3.36 34.51
N THR A 104 -18.14 -2.93 34.66
CA THR A 104 -18.98 -3.32 35.82
C THR A 104 -19.43 -4.78 35.79
N ARG A 105 -19.38 -5.43 34.61
CA ARG A 105 -19.70 -6.86 34.45
C ARG A 105 -18.50 -7.79 34.52
N LEU A 106 -17.29 -7.27 34.72
CA LEU A 106 -16.13 -8.12 34.92
C LEU A 106 -16.24 -8.89 36.26
N PRO A 107 -15.84 -10.17 36.31
CA PRO A 107 -15.85 -10.92 37.57
C PRO A 107 -14.97 -10.23 38.61
N ARG A 108 -15.53 -9.87 39.76
CA ARG A 108 -14.79 -9.21 40.87
C ARG A 108 -13.71 -10.10 41.50
N THR A 109 -13.87 -11.41 41.37
CA THR A 109 -12.95 -12.46 41.84
C THR A 109 -12.01 -12.97 40.75
N ALA A 110 -12.06 -12.41 39.53
CA ALA A 110 -10.95 -12.60 38.60
C ALA A 110 -9.76 -11.84 39.20
N SER A 111 -8.99 -12.51 40.07
CA SER A 111 -7.58 -12.16 40.16
C SER A 111 -7.11 -12.08 38.73
N VAL A 112 -6.52 -10.95 38.36
CA VAL A 112 -5.64 -10.93 37.21
C VAL A 112 -4.45 -11.76 37.67
N ASP A 113 -4.64 -13.08 37.76
CA ASP A 113 -3.53 -14.01 37.82
C ASP A 113 -2.66 -13.56 36.68
N HIS A 114 -1.46 -13.11 37.02
CA HIS A 114 -0.44 -12.87 36.03
C HIS A 114 -0.36 -14.21 35.31
N VAL A 115 -0.95 -14.31 34.12
CA VAL A 115 -0.91 -15.53 33.33
C VAL A 115 0.57 -15.73 33.11
N VAL A 116 1.18 -16.58 33.95
CA VAL A 116 2.60 -16.82 33.90
C VAL A 116 2.77 -17.45 32.55
N ALA A 117 3.33 -16.69 31.63
CA ALA A 117 3.37 -17.10 30.25
C ALA A 117 4.24 -18.35 30.15
N THR A 118 3.58 -19.49 30.01
CA THR A 118 4.20 -20.81 29.93
C THR A 118 4.80 -21.03 28.55
N SER A 119 4.33 -20.28 27.56
CA SER A 119 4.84 -20.34 26.20
C SER A 119 6.19 -19.64 26.07
N ALA A 120 7.10 -20.29 25.34
CA ALA A 120 8.40 -19.74 24.99
C ALA A 120 8.25 -18.38 24.26
N PRO A 121 9.09 -17.38 24.59
CA PRO A 121 9.03 -16.09 23.93
C PRO A 121 9.36 -16.20 22.44
N ALA A 122 8.72 -15.35 21.63
CA ALA A 122 9.04 -15.28 20.21
C ALA A 122 10.48 -14.82 20.01
N THR A 123 11.19 -15.48 19.08
CA THR A 123 12.54 -15.06 18.70
C THR A 123 12.51 -13.70 18.01
N ARG A 124 13.62 -12.95 18.07
CA ARG A 124 13.75 -11.64 17.39
C ARG A 124 13.43 -11.74 15.89
N GLY A 125 13.86 -12.82 15.24
CA GLY A 125 13.55 -13.06 13.82
C GLY A 125 12.04 -13.23 13.55
N ARG A 126 11.31 -13.89 14.45
CA ARG A 126 9.85 -14.04 14.35
C ARG A 126 9.13 -12.71 14.53
N VAL A 127 9.58 -11.89 15.49
CA VAL A 127 9.04 -10.53 15.70
C VAL A 127 9.29 -9.65 14.48
N LEU A 128 10.51 -9.66 13.93
CA LEU A 128 10.83 -8.90 12.72
C LEU A 128 10.00 -9.35 11.52
N HIS A 129 9.73 -10.65 11.40
CA HIS A 129 8.87 -11.18 10.35
C HIS A 129 7.41 -10.73 10.52
N TRP A 130 6.88 -10.68 11.74
CA TRP A 130 5.56 -10.10 12.00
C TRP A 130 5.48 -8.62 11.60
N ILE A 131 6.51 -7.84 11.93
CA ILE A 131 6.63 -6.44 11.54
C ILE A 131 6.63 -6.32 10.01
N ALA A 132 7.42 -7.13 9.30
CA ALA A 132 7.49 -7.10 7.84
C ALA A 132 6.14 -7.44 7.18
N LEU A 133 5.44 -8.46 7.69
CA LEU A 133 4.11 -8.86 7.19
C LEU A 133 3.04 -7.76 7.37
N ALA A 134 3.14 -6.93 8.40
CA ALA A 134 2.22 -5.81 8.62
C ALA A 134 2.66 -4.52 7.89
N LEU A 135 3.96 -4.31 7.73
CA LEU A 135 4.55 -3.15 7.07
C LEU A 135 4.16 -3.08 5.60
N VAL A 136 4.31 -4.19 4.88
CA VAL A 136 4.09 -4.22 3.43
C VAL A 136 2.67 -3.80 3.02
N PRO A 137 1.59 -4.42 3.52
CA PRO A 137 0.24 -4.04 3.11
C PRO A 137 -0.14 -2.63 3.57
N SER A 138 0.37 -2.16 4.72
CA SER A 138 0.12 -0.79 5.19
C SER A 138 0.82 0.26 4.34
N GLY A 139 2.09 0.04 3.97
CA GLY A 139 2.79 0.91 3.03
C GLY A 139 2.13 0.89 1.65
N LEU A 140 1.70 -0.30 1.19
CA LEU A 140 1.06 -0.48 -0.11
C LEU A 140 -0.28 0.26 -0.18
N MET A 141 -1.06 0.25 0.90
CA MET A 141 -2.29 1.03 1.01
C MET A 141 -2.04 2.52 0.73
N LEU A 142 -1.01 3.12 1.32
CA LEU A 142 -0.66 4.52 1.08
C LEU A 142 -0.11 4.74 -0.33
N ALA A 143 0.78 3.88 -0.81
CA ALA A 143 1.32 3.96 -2.17
C ALA A 143 0.21 3.87 -3.24
N THR A 144 -0.74 2.94 -3.07
CA THR A 144 -1.93 2.81 -3.92
C THR A 144 -2.82 4.04 -3.83
N SER A 145 -2.94 4.66 -2.65
CA SER A 145 -3.71 5.90 -2.47
C SER A 145 -3.08 7.04 -3.28
N THR A 146 -1.75 7.24 -3.14
CA THR A 146 -1.00 8.23 -3.92
C THR A 146 -1.14 7.98 -5.42
N TYR A 147 -0.96 6.74 -5.88
CA TYR A 147 -1.15 6.36 -7.28
C TYR A 147 -2.53 6.74 -7.80
N ILE A 148 -3.61 6.39 -7.09
CA ILE A 148 -4.97 6.69 -7.52
C ILE A 148 -5.21 8.21 -7.56
N THR A 149 -4.80 8.94 -6.52
CA THR A 149 -5.10 10.37 -6.40
C THR A 149 -4.25 11.26 -7.32
N THR A 150 -3.04 10.82 -7.68
CA THR A 150 -2.11 11.60 -8.51
C THR A 150 -2.19 11.20 -9.98
N ASP A 151 -2.30 9.90 -10.29
CA ASP A 151 -2.16 9.40 -11.66
C ASP A 151 -3.50 9.04 -12.32
N ILE A 152 -4.58 8.88 -11.55
CA ILE A 152 -5.87 8.43 -12.08
C ILE A 152 -6.92 9.53 -11.99
N VAL A 153 -7.37 9.87 -10.77
CA VAL A 153 -8.39 10.89 -10.54
C VAL A 153 -8.14 11.59 -9.20
N ALA A 154 -8.00 12.91 -9.24
CA ALA A 154 -7.94 13.74 -8.04
C ALA A 154 -9.36 14.10 -7.56
N MET A 155 -10.00 13.19 -6.82
CA MET A 155 -11.28 13.46 -6.14
C MET A 155 -11.13 13.30 -4.62
N PRO A 156 -11.76 14.19 -3.81
CA PRO A 156 -11.82 14.02 -2.37
C PRO A 156 -12.38 12.65 -1.98
N LEU A 157 -11.94 12.14 -0.82
CA LEU A 157 -12.43 10.88 -0.21
C LEU A 157 -12.12 9.58 -0.97
N LEU A 158 -11.47 9.61 -2.15
CA LEU A 158 -11.07 8.37 -2.85
C LEU A 158 -10.12 7.47 -2.03
N TRP A 159 -9.37 8.06 -1.09
CA TRP A 159 -8.51 7.33 -0.14
C TRP A 159 -9.28 6.34 0.75
N VAL A 160 -10.61 6.48 0.85
CA VAL A 160 -11.48 5.51 1.54
C VAL A 160 -11.41 4.13 0.88
N LEU A 161 -11.21 4.03 -0.44
CA LEU A 161 -11.19 2.72 -1.11
C LEU A 161 -9.95 1.88 -0.72
N PRO A 162 -8.70 2.38 -0.83
CA PRO A 162 -7.54 1.62 -0.38
C PRO A 162 -7.57 1.29 1.11
N LEU A 163 -7.90 2.27 1.97
CA LEU A 163 -7.98 2.03 3.41
C LEU A 163 -9.09 1.04 3.77
N GLY A 164 -10.25 1.14 3.12
CA GLY A 164 -11.36 0.23 3.33
C GLY A 164 -10.98 -1.21 2.97
N LEU A 165 -10.35 -1.43 1.82
CA LEU A 165 -9.88 -2.77 1.44
C LEU A 165 -8.80 -3.30 2.39
N TYR A 166 -7.90 -2.43 2.86
CA TYR A 166 -6.92 -2.78 3.88
C TYR A 166 -7.59 -3.23 5.19
N LEU A 167 -8.60 -2.50 5.70
CA LEU A 167 -9.34 -2.89 6.90
C LEU A 167 -10.15 -4.18 6.69
N LEU A 168 -10.83 -4.30 5.54
CA LEU A 168 -11.60 -5.50 5.18
C LEU A 168 -10.70 -6.74 5.11
N SER A 169 -9.43 -6.57 4.72
CA SER A 169 -8.49 -7.69 4.67
C SER A 169 -8.22 -8.29 6.05
N PHE A 170 -8.25 -7.52 7.15
CA PHE A 170 -8.18 -8.07 8.51
C PHE A 170 -9.43 -8.87 8.85
N THR A 171 -10.62 -8.36 8.48
CA THR A 171 -11.88 -9.09 8.67
C THR A 171 -11.84 -10.46 7.99
N VAL A 172 -11.38 -10.52 6.73
CA VAL A 172 -11.24 -11.78 6.00
C VAL A 172 -10.15 -12.66 6.62
N ALA A 173 -8.97 -12.09 6.90
CA ALA A 173 -7.82 -12.84 7.37
C ALA A 173 -7.91 -13.34 8.82
N PHE A 174 -8.77 -12.74 9.67
CA PHE A 174 -8.99 -13.12 11.07
C PHE A 174 -10.36 -13.76 11.31
N ALA A 175 -11.14 -14.02 10.26
CA ALA A 175 -12.41 -14.73 10.36
C ALA A 175 -12.25 -16.17 10.91
N ALA A 176 -13.30 -16.65 11.58
CA ALA A 176 -13.37 -18.02 12.09
C ALA A 176 -13.41 -19.05 10.94
N ASN A 177 -14.25 -18.82 9.92
CA ASN A 177 -14.18 -19.56 8.65
C ASN A 177 -13.15 -18.89 7.73
N ARG A 178 -12.14 -19.66 7.31
CA ARG A 178 -10.97 -19.17 6.58
C ARG A 178 -10.90 -19.63 5.12
N GLU A 179 -11.94 -20.28 4.59
CA GLU A 179 -11.93 -20.78 3.21
C GLU A 179 -11.66 -19.67 2.19
N LEU A 180 -12.32 -18.51 2.37
CA LEU A 180 -12.10 -17.35 1.51
C LEU A 180 -10.67 -16.80 1.66
N ALA A 181 -10.17 -16.65 2.89
CA ALA A 181 -8.82 -16.16 3.15
C ALA A 181 -7.76 -17.06 2.52
N ASP A 182 -7.94 -18.38 2.62
CA ASP A 182 -7.03 -19.39 2.10
C ASP A 182 -7.07 -19.45 0.56
N LEU A 183 -8.26 -19.31 -0.04
CA LEU A 183 -8.43 -19.21 -1.49
C LEU A 183 -7.72 -17.97 -2.04
N LEU A 184 -7.97 -16.80 -1.47
CA LEU A 184 -7.33 -15.55 -1.89
C LEU A 184 -5.81 -15.62 -1.70
N THR A 185 -5.34 -16.20 -0.59
CA THR A 185 -3.90 -16.41 -0.34
C THR A 185 -3.27 -17.32 -1.40
N ARG A 186 -3.96 -18.36 -1.87
CA ARG A 186 -3.47 -19.27 -2.92
C ARG A 186 -3.34 -18.56 -4.27
N ILE A 187 -4.26 -17.65 -4.60
CA ILE A 187 -4.27 -16.93 -5.88
C ILE A 187 -3.35 -15.71 -5.85
N ALA A 188 -3.07 -15.13 -4.67
CA ALA A 188 -2.30 -13.90 -4.53
C ALA A 188 -0.96 -13.86 -5.29
N PRO A 189 -0.12 -14.91 -5.32
CA PRO A 189 1.12 -14.88 -6.10
C PRO A 189 0.90 -14.66 -7.61
N VAL A 190 -0.20 -15.18 -8.17
CA VAL A 190 -0.60 -14.96 -9.56
C VAL A 190 -1.01 -13.50 -9.74
N THR A 191 -1.87 -12.97 -8.88
CA THR A 191 -2.30 -11.56 -8.91
C THR A 191 -1.10 -10.62 -8.79
N ILE A 192 -0.19 -10.85 -7.85
CA ILE A 192 1.01 -10.03 -7.62
C ILE A 192 1.87 -9.94 -8.87
N LEU A 193 2.12 -11.09 -9.51
CA LEU A 193 2.93 -11.16 -10.72
C LEU A 193 2.27 -10.41 -11.88
N LEU A 194 1.01 -10.75 -12.18
CA LEU A 194 0.33 -10.22 -13.36
C LEU A 194 -0.03 -8.74 -13.18
N PHE A 195 -0.68 -8.39 -12.08
CA PHE A 195 -1.17 -7.02 -11.86
C PHE A 195 -0.02 -6.07 -11.47
N GLY A 196 1.01 -6.56 -10.79
CA GLY A 196 2.22 -5.77 -10.53
C GLY A 196 2.91 -5.33 -11.82
N GLY A 197 3.00 -6.22 -12.82
CA GLY A 197 3.51 -5.88 -14.15
C GLY A 197 2.64 -4.87 -14.89
N VAL A 198 1.32 -5.07 -14.90
CA VAL A 198 0.38 -4.16 -15.60
C VAL A 198 0.41 -2.74 -15.02
N ILE A 199 0.41 -2.60 -13.70
CA ILE A 199 0.45 -1.28 -13.05
C ILE A 199 1.75 -0.55 -13.39
N MET A 200 2.89 -1.26 -13.39
CA MET A 200 4.17 -0.67 -13.79
C MET A 200 4.21 -0.30 -15.28
N GLY A 201 3.49 -1.04 -16.12
CA GLY A 201 3.38 -0.81 -17.56
C GLY A 201 2.78 0.54 -17.96
N GLY A 202 1.99 1.15 -17.07
CA GLY A 202 1.24 2.36 -17.36
C GLY A 202 0.12 2.12 -18.38
N TYR A 203 -1.00 1.54 -17.94
CA TYR A 203 -2.16 1.34 -18.80
C TYR A 203 -3.04 2.61 -18.86
N ASN A 204 -2.64 3.56 -19.72
CA ASN A 204 -3.28 4.89 -19.79
C ASN A 204 -4.64 4.90 -20.51
N GLN A 205 -4.99 3.85 -21.26
CA GLN A 205 -6.24 3.80 -22.03
C GLN A 205 -7.49 3.55 -21.17
N GLY A 206 -7.33 3.15 -19.90
CA GLY A 206 -8.45 2.87 -18.99
C GLY A 206 -8.12 3.19 -17.53
N PRO A 207 -8.15 4.47 -17.11
CA PRO A 207 -7.80 4.87 -15.74
C PRO A 207 -8.59 4.12 -14.65
N LEU A 208 -9.90 3.92 -14.86
CA LEU A 208 -10.75 3.16 -13.93
C LEU A 208 -10.35 1.68 -13.83
N LEU A 209 -9.95 1.07 -14.95
CA LEU A 209 -9.44 -0.31 -14.96
C LEU A 209 -8.13 -0.40 -14.18
N SER A 210 -7.21 0.54 -14.39
CA SER A 210 -5.95 0.63 -13.65
C SER A 210 -6.18 0.81 -12.14
N ALA A 211 -7.17 1.62 -11.74
CA ALA A 211 -7.58 1.75 -10.35
C ALA A 211 -8.12 0.42 -9.79
N GLY A 212 -9.00 -0.26 -10.54
CA GLY A 212 -9.54 -1.57 -10.16
C GLY A 212 -8.46 -2.64 -10.00
N ILE A 213 -7.47 -2.68 -10.90
CA ILE A 213 -6.31 -3.57 -10.82
C ILE A 213 -5.47 -3.24 -9.58
N ALA A 214 -5.18 -1.97 -9.31
CA ALA A 214 -4.43 -1.54 -8.13
C ALA A 214 -5.13 -1.88 -6.80
N LEU A 215 -6.43 -1.63 -6.72
CA LEU A 215 -7.25 -1.96 -5.55
C LEU A 215 -7.34 -3.48 -5.33
N THR A 216 -7.49 -4.25 -6.42
CA THR A 216 -7.50 -5.72 -6.36
C THR A 216 -6.15 -6.26 -5.91
N LEU A 217 -5.05 -5.73 -6.46
CA LEU A 217 -3.70 -6.10 -6.06
C LEU A 217 -3.46 -5.81 -4.56
N LEU A 218 -3.83 -4.62 -4.10
CA LEU A 218 -3.75 -4.24 -2.69
C LEU A 218 -4.53 -5.21 -1.80
N PHE A 219 -5.79 -5.50 -2.16
CA PHE A 219 -6.63 -6.40 -1.36
C PHE A 219 -6.05 -7.83 -1.31
N MET A 220 -5.62 -8.37 -2.45
CA MET A 220 -5.02 -9.72 -2.52
C MET A 220 -3.74 -9.82 -1.70
N ILE A 221 -2.84 -8.84 -1.81
CA ILE A 221 -1.61 -8.77 -0.99
C ILE A 221 -1.98 -8.67 0.49
N SER A 222 -2.89 -7.77 0.86
CA SER A 222 -3.25 -7.53 2.25
C SER A 222 -3.87 -8.78 2.89
N VAL A 223 -4.82 -9.44 2.21
CA VAL A 223 -5.42 -10.69 2.70
C VAL A 223 -4.35 -11.77 2.85
N ALA A 224 -3.48 -11.96 1.86
CA ALA A 224 -2.47 -13.02 1.91
C ALA A 224 -1.45 -12.82 3.06
N LEU A 225 -0.95 -11.59 3.24
CA LEU A 225 0.02 -11.27 4.28
C LEU A 225 -0.61 -11.23 5.67
N HIS A 226 -1.84 -10.72 5.81
CA HIS A 226 -2.57 -10.80 7.09
C HIS A 226 -2.96 -12.24 7.45
N THR A 227 -3.25 -13.09 6.46
CA THR A 227 -3.50 -14.53 6.66
C THR A 227 -2.23 -15.22 7.15
N ALA A 228 -1.06 -14.90 6.55
CA ALA A 228 0.23 -15.40 7.03
C ALA A 228 0.51 -14.94 8.47
N LEU A 229 0.24 -13.66 8.77
CA LEU A 229 0.41 -13.09 10.09
C LEU A 229 -0.48 -13.77 11.14
N TYR A 230 -1.76 -14.01 10.81
CA TYR A 230 -2.68 -14.77 11.65
C TYR A 230 -2.18 -16.19 11.92
N ARG A 231 -1.67 -16.90 10.90
CA ARG A 231 -1.16 -18.27 11.08
C ARG A 231 0.08 -18.33 11.98
N LEU A 232 0.85 -17.23 12.04
CA LEU A 232 2.05 -17.12 12.86
C LEU A 232 1.81 -16.56 14.26
N ARG A 233 0.55 -16.31 14.65
CA ARG A 233 0.20 -15.81 15.99
C ARG A 233 0.72 -16.75 17.09
N PRO A 234 1.20 -16.21 18.22
CA PRO A 234 1.63 -17.03 19.35
C PRO A 234 0.42 -17.53 20.15
N ALA A 235 0.68 -18.30 21.20
CA ALA A 235 -0.36 -18.72 22.14
C ALA A 235 -1.03 -17.50 22.85
N PRO A 236 -2.25 -17.68 23.40
CA PRO A 236 -3.04 -16.59 23.99
C PRO A 236 -2.31 -15.77 25.08
N ASP A 237 -1.38 -16.39 25.79
CA ASP A 237 -0.55 -15.79 26.85
C ASP A 237 0.52 -14.79 26.35
N ARG A 238 0.73 -14.69 25.02
CA ARG A 238 1.74 -13.81 24.40
C ARG A 238 1.19 -12.84 23.35
N LEU A 239 -0.13 -12.66 23.27
CA LEU A 239 -0.77 -11.88 22.20
C LEU A 239 -0.47 -10.39 22.23
N THR A 240 -0.23 -9.79 23.39
CA THR A 240 0.06 -8.36 23.50
C THR A 240 1.29 -7.97 22.68
N GLY A 241 2.38 -8.75 22.77
CA GLY A 241 3.60 -8.49 22.01
C GLY A 241 3.42 -8.68 20.50
N PHE A 242 2.58 -9.64 20.10
CA PHE A 242 2.21 -9.87 18.70
C PHE A 242 1.45 -8.68 18.10
N TYR A 243 0.42 -8.18 18.80
CA TYR A 243 -0.32 -7.01 18.35
C TYR A 243 0.53 -5.75 18.34
N LEU A 244 1.42 -5.58 19.32
CA LEU A 244 2.38 -4.47 19.32
C LEU A 244 3.30 -4.51 18.10
N ALA A 245 3.83 -5.69 17.74
CA ALA A 245 4.65 -5.87 16.55
C ALA A 245 3.86 -5.61 15.26
N MET A 246 2.61 -6.06 15.19
CA MET A 246 1.71 -5.81 14.05
C MET A 246 1.42 -4.31 13.89
N SER A 247 1.02 -3.61 14.96
CA SER A 247 0.78 -2.17 14.93
C SER A 247 2.05 -1.38 14.62
N GLY A 248 3.19 -1.80 15.17
CA GLY A 248 4.50 -1.23 14.85
C GLY A 248 4.88 -1.41 13.38
N GLY A 249 4.63 -2.59 12.80
CA GLY A 249 4.80 -2.83 11.37
C GLY A 249 3.91 -1.92 10.51
N GLY A 250 2.63 -1.81 10.83
CA GLY A 250 1.72 -0.90 10.14
C GLY A 250 2.18 0.57 10.20
N MET A 251 2.57 1.05 11.38
CA MET A 251 3.14 2.40 11.55
C MET A 251 4.40 2.59 10.69
N LEU A 252 5.33 1.64 10.69
CA LEU A 252 6.55 1.72 9.88
C LEU A 252 6.26 1.71 8.38
N GLY A 253 5.26 0.95 7.93
CA GLY A 253 4.79 0.98 6.54
C GLY A 253 4.24 2.34 6.15
N GLY A 254 3.44 2.93 7.05
CA GLY A 254 2.92 4.28 6.89
C GLY A 254 4.03 5.34 6.81
N VAL A 255 4.97 5.32 7.75
CA VAL A 255 6.13 6.22 7.79
C VAL A 255 7.00 6.06 6.55
N PHE A 256 7.23 4.82 6.10
CA PHE A 256 7.99 4.55 4.90
C PHE A 256 7.35 5.22 3.67
N ALA A 257 6.07 4.99 3.42
CA ALA A 257 5.40 5.50 2.22
C ALA A 257 5.13 7.02 2.28
N ALA A 258 4.75 7.56 3.44
CA ALA A 258 4.34 8.96 3.57
C ALA A 258 5.48 9.95 3.86
N LEU A 259 6.55 9.51 4.53
CA LEU A 259 7.60 10.42 5.02
C LEU A 259 8.97 10.10 4.43
N VAL A 260 9.38 8.82 4.44
CA VAL A 260 10.72 8.43 4.01
C VAL A 260 10.83 8.41 2.49
N ALA A 261 9.90 7.75 1.81
CA ALA A 261 9.94 7.59 0.36
C ALA A 261 9.92 8.92 -0.41
N PRO A 262 9.09 9.93 -0.07
CA PRO A 262 9.11 11.21 -0.77
C PRO A 262 10.41 12.01 -0.64
N VAL A 263 11.22 11.74 0.39
CA VAL A 263 12.50 12.42 0.63
C VAL A 263 13.66 11.69 -0.04
N ILE A 264 13.64 10.36 -0.04
CA ILE A 264 14.72 9.55 -0.61
C ILE A 264 14.57 9.40 -2.13
N PHE A 265 13.33 9.38 -2.62
CA PHE A 265 13.02 9.04 -4.00
C PHE A 265 12.46 10.24 -4.77
N ASP A 266 12.88 10.40 -6.01
CA ASP A 266 12.34 11.38 -6.96
C ASP A 266 11.06 10.88 -7.67
N TRP A 267 10.76 9.58 -7.59
CA TRP A 267 9.53 8.95 -8.07
C TRP A 267 8.90 8.08 -6.99
N THR A 268 7.70 7.56 -7.25
CA THR A 268 6.94 6.67 -6.35
C THR A 268 7.50 5.24 -6.31
N TYR A 269 8.83 5.10 -6.16
CA TYR A 269 9.53 3.81 -6.11
C TYR A 269 9.08 2.91 -4.95
N GLU A 270 8.51 3.48 -3.89
CA GLU A 270 7.92 2.71 -2.80
C GLU A 270 6.89 1.70 -3.31
N TYR A 271 6.14 2.01 -4.37
CA TYR A 271 5.10 1.12 -4.87
C TYR A 271 5.67 -0.19 -5.44
N PRO A 272 6.58 -0.19 -6.43
CA PRO A 272 7.23 -1.42 -6.90
C PRO A 272 8.07 -2.11 -5.83
N ILE A 273 8.72 -1.36 -4.93
CA ILE A 273 9.48 -1.94 -3.81
C ILE A 273 8.55 -2.77 -2.90
N LEU A 274 7.38 -2.23 -2.56
CA LEU A 274 6.40 -2.91 -1.70
C LEU A 274 5.73 -4.09 -2.42
N ILE A 275 5.50 -4.01 -3.74
CA ILE A 275 5.03 -5.15 -4.53
C ILE A 275 6.07 -6.28 -4.55
N LEU A 276 7.35 -5.94 -4.74
CA LEU A 276 8.44 -6.92 -4.67
C LEU A 276 8.55 -7.52 -3.26
N ALA A 277 8.45 -6.70 -2.22
CA ALA A 277 8.43 -7.14 -0.83
C ALA A 277 7.22 -8.05 -0.53
N ALA A 278 6.05 -7.78 -1.13
CA ALA A 278 4.88 -8.64 -1.03
C ALA A 278 5.13 -10.01 -1.68
N GLY A 279 5.70 -10.04 -2.88
CA GLY A 279 6.13 -11.28 -3.52
C GLY A 279 7.19 -12.03 -2.72
N MET A 280 7.99 -11.29 -1.95
CA MET A 280 8.98 -11.80 -1.00
C MET A 280 8.39 -12.29 0.34
N LEU A 281 7.11 -12.10 0.62
CA LEU A 281 6.51 -12.51 1.89
C LEU A 281 5.29 -13.40 1.72
N VAL A 282 4.67 -13.38 0.54
CA VAL A 282 3.45 -14.13 0.24
C VAL A 282 3.71 -15.64 0.37
N PRO A 283 2.87 -16.36 1.13
CA PRO A 283 2.91 -17.82 1.13
C PRO A 283 2.62 -18.36 -0.28
N GLN A 284 3.43 -19.29 -0.76
CA GLN A 284 3.28 -19.85 -2.09
C GLN A 284 3.02 -21.35 -2.06
N GLN A 285 2.18 -21.81 -2.99
CA GLN A 285 1.93 -23.22 -3.28
C GLN A 285 2.19 -23.44 -4.76
N PHE A 286 2.79 -24.57 -5.13
CA PHE A 286 2.99 -24.90 -6.54
C PHE A 286 1.65 -25.06 -7.24
N LEU A 287 1.50 -24.44 -8.41
CA LEU A 287 0.26 -24.49 -9.19
C LEU A 287 0.05 -25.86 -9.86
N THR A 288 1.13 -26.55 -10.22
CA THR A 288 1.08 -27.82 -10.97
C THR A 288 2.08 -28.83 -10.43
N HIS A 289 1.79 -30.12 -10.66
CA HIS A 289 2.76 -31.19 -10.34
C HIS A 289 4.08 -31.04 -11.11
N HIS A 290 4.03 -30.57 -12.37
CA HIS A 290 5.22 -30.33 -13.19
C HIS A 290 6.13 -29.22 -12.62
N SER A 291 5.56 -28.08 -12.21
CA SER A 291 6.33 -27.00 -11.58
C SER A 291 6.94 -27.46 -10.25
N ARG A 292 6.16 -28.17 -9.44
CA ARG A 292 6.65 -28.78 -8.20
C ARG A 292 7.86 -29.69 -8.45
N ASP A 293 7.76 -30.58 -9.43
CA ASP A 293 8.83 -31.51 -9.77
C ASP A 293 10.08 -30.81 -10.30
N LEU A 294 9.92 -29.79 -11.15
CA LEU A 294 11.04 -29.00 -11.67
C LEU A 294 11.86 -28.35 -10.55
N TRP A 295 11.18 -27.79 -9.53
CA TRP A 295 11.83 -26.97 -8.50
C TRP A 295 12.23 -27.74 -7.23
N ILE A 296 11.53 -28.84 -6.90
CA ILE A 296 11.85 -29.68 -5.73
C ILE A 296 12.93 -30.71 -6.04
N ARG A 297 12.95 -31.29 -7.25
CA ARG A 297 13.95 -32.32 -7.59
C ARG A 297 15.37 -31.76 -7.42
N ARG A 298 16.18 -32.45 -6.62
CA ARG A 298 17.61 -32.12 -6.46
C ARG A 298 18.33 -32.54 -7.74
N GLY A 299 18.81 -31.58 -8.51
CA GLY A 299 19.53 -31.83 -9.75
C GLY A 299 19.93 -30.57 -10.50
N PRO A 300 20.72 -30.69 -11.58
CA PRO A 300 21.16 -29.55 -12.39
C PRO A 300 19.98 -28.85 -13.09
N THR A 301 18.88 -29.55 -13.34
CA THR A 301 17.71 -29.06 -14.08
C THR A 301 17.13 -27.75 -13.52
N ARG A 302 17.07 -27.59 -12.19
CA ARG A 302 16.57 -26.34 -11.57
C ARG A 302 17.52 -25.15 -11.80
N HIS A 303 18.83 -25.41 -11.83
CA HIS A 303 19.84 -24.38 -12.05
C HIS A 303 19.87 -23.97 -13.53
N VAL A 304 19.72 -24.94 -14.43
CA VAL A 304 19.53 -24.69 -15.86
C VAL A 304 18.25 -23.89 -16.10
N ALA A 305 17.11 -24.30 -15.52
CA ALA A 305 15.85 -23.57 -15.66
C ALA A 305 15.97 -22.13 -15.14
N LEU A 306 16.61 -21.92 -13.99
CA LEU A 306 16.87 -20.58 -13.47
C LEU A 306 17.79 -19.78 -14.41
N GLY A 307 18.85 -20.39 -14.94
CA GLY A 307 19.75 -19.76 -15.90
C GLY A 307 19.03 -19.34 -17.18
N VAL A 308 18.15 -20.20 -17.71
CA VAL A 308 17.29 -19.90 -18.86
C VAL A 308 16.38 -18.70 -18.55
N ILE A 309 15.73 -18.68 -17.38
CA ILE A 309 14.88 -17.54 -16.98
C ILE A 309 15.69 -16.24 -16.94
N VAL A 310 16.87 -16.24 -16.30
CA VAL A 310 17.73 -15.06 -16.22
C VAL A 310 18.17 -14.59 -17.61
N VAL A 311 18.57 -15.52 -18.48
CA VAL A 311 18.97 -15.20 -19.86
C VAL A 311 17.78 -14.65 -20.65
N LEU A 312 16.58 -15.23 -20.51
CA LEU A 312 15.38 -14.72 -21.17
C LEU A 312 15.06 -13.29 -20.73
N PHE A 313 15.11 -12.99 -19.44
CA PHE A 313 14.94 -11.62 -18.95
C PHE A 313 16.03 -10.68 -19.49
N ALA A 314 17.30 -11.09 -19.49
CA ALA A 314 18.39 -10.28 -20.04
C ALA A 314 18.22 -10.00 -21.55
N VAL A 315 17.81 -11.01 -22.32
CA VAL A 315 17.51 -10.86 -23.75
C VAL A 315 16.33 -9.92 -23.97
N MET A 316 15.23 -10.07 -23.21
CA MET A 316 14.06 -9.19 -23.30
C MET A 316 14.42 -7.74 -22.96
N ILE A 317 15.23 -7.52 -21.92
CA ILE A 317 15.74 -6.18 -21.56
C ILE A 317 16.57 -5.63 -22.73
N GLY A 318 17.53 -6.40 -23.24
CA GLY A 318 18.37 -5.99 -24.37
C GLY A 318 17.55 -5.63 -25.62
N MET A 319 16.60 -6.48 -26.00
CA MET A 319 15.69 -6.22 -27.12
C MET A 319 14.89 -4.94 -26.93
N ARG A 320 14.34 -4.70 -25.73
CA ARG A 320 13.58 -3.47 -25.45
C ARG A 320 14.46 -2.21 -25.52
N THR A 321 15.73 -2.30 -25.11
CA THR A 321 16.66 -1.17 -25.16
C THR A 321 17.19 -0.88 -26.57
N LEU A 322 17.44 -1.92 -27.37
CA LEU A 322 18.06 -1.79 -28.69
C LEU A 322 17.03 -1.60 -29.82
N GLN A 323 15.83 -2.15 -29.65
CA GLN A 323 14.75 -2.09 -30.65
C GLN A 323 13.43 -1.68 -29.98
N PRO A 324 13.25 -0.38 -29.66
CA PRO A 324 12.04 0.11 -29.00
C PRO A 324 10.74 -0.12 -29.79
N ASP A 325 10.85 -0.26 -31.11
CA ASP A 325 9.73 -0.55 -32.02
C ASP A 325 9.58 -2.05 -32.35
N GLY A 326 10.40 -2.92 -31.76
CA GLY A 326 10.39 -4.37 -32.01
C GLY A 326 9.25 -5.13 -31.32
N LEU A 327 9.26 -6.46 -31.38
CA LEU A 327 8.25 -7.36 -30.78
C LEU A 327 8.13 -7.27 -29.25
N PHE A 328 9.19 -6.83 -28.56
CA PHE A 328 9.23 -6.60 -27.12
C PHE A 328 9.41 -5.11 -26.79
N GLY A 329 9.17 -4.25 -27.77
CA GLY A 329 9.28 -2.80 -27.69
C GLY A 329 8.17 -2.16 -26.86
N GLU A 330 8.28 -0.85 -26.63
CA GLU A 330 7.32 -0.10 -25.80
C GLU A 330 5.90 -0.10 -26.37
N ARG A 331 5.76 -0.25 -27.69
CA ARG A 331 4.47 -0.29 -28.40
C ARG A 331 3.80 -1.67 -28.42
N SER A 332 4.53 -2.74 -28.12
CA SER A 332 4.11 -4.15 -28.28
C SER A 332 4.16 -4.92 -26.95
N GLN A 333 3.74 -4.27 -25.86
CA GLN A 333 3.83 -4.80 -24.48
C GLN A 333 3.14 -6.16 -24.27
N GLY A 334 2.14 -6.51 -25.09
CA GLY A 334 1.36 -7.74 -24.94
C GLY A 334 2.18 -9.03 -25.09
N ALA A 335 3.09 -9.11 -26.07
CA ALA A 335 3.91 -10.30 -26.27
C ALA A 335 4.89 -10.53 -25.10
N ALA A 336 5.55 -9.45 -24.64
CA ALA A 336 6.39 -9.46 -23.45
C ALA A 336 5.60 -9.95 -22.23
N PHE A 337 4.36 -9.47 -22.08
CA PHE A 337 3.51 -9.81 -20.95
C PHE A 337 3.14 -11.29 -20.93
N ILE A 338 2.80 -11.88 -22.09
CA ILE A 338 2.47 -13.31 -22.19
C ILE A 338 3.68 -14.16 -21.80
N VAL A 339 4.88 -13.86 -22.34
CA VAL A 339 6.10 -14.61 -22.02
C VAL A 339 6.41 -14.53 -20.53
N ILE A 340 6.34 -13.34 -19.94
CA ILE A 340 6.59 -13.11 -18.52
C ILE A 340 5.54 -13.79 -17.65
N ALA A 341 4.27 -13.76 -18.05
CA ALA A 341 3.19 -14.46 -17.36
C ALA A 341 3.47 -15.96 -17.33
N ILE A 342 3.85 -16.57 -18.47
CA ILE A 342 4.19 -18.00 -18.54
C ILE A 342 5.38 -18.32 -17.62
N ILE A 343 6.47 -17.55 -17.71
CA ILE A 343 7.67 -17.74 -16.88
C ILE A 343 7.31 -17.62 -15.40
N GLY A 344 6.64 -16.53 -15.02
CA GLY A 344 6.33 -16.28 -13.62
C GLY A 344 5.33 -17.29 -13.07
N LEU A 345 4.31 -17.70 -13.82
CA LEU A 345 3.39 -18.78 -13.42
C LEU A 345 4.14 -20.11 -13.17
N ALA A 346 5.12 -20.44 -14.01
CA ALA A 346 5.94 -21.63 -13.83
C ALA A 346 6.85 -21.57 -12.60
N THR A 347 7.17 -20.37 -12.09
CA THR A 347 8.01 -20.17 -10.90
C THR A 347 7.22 -20.13 -9.58
N ILE A 348 5.89 -20.03 -9.61
CA ILE A 348 5.07 -19.97 -8.38
C ILE A 348 5.27 -21.24 -7.54
N GLY A 349 5.55 -21.04 -6.24
CA GLY A 349 5.92 -22.10 -5.30
C GLY A 349 7.43 -22.22 -5.12
N ALA A 350 8.23 -21.72 -6.06
CA ALA A 350 9.68 -21.60 -5.93
C ALA A 350 10.07 -20.16 -5.59
N TRP A 351 10.21 -19.90 -4.29
CA TRP A 351 10.58 -18.61 -3.70
C TRP A 351 11.57 -17.76 -4.54
N ARG A 352 12.80 -18.24 -4.78
CA ARG A 352 13.85 -17.44 -5.43
C ARG A 352 13.53 -17.18 -6.92
N PRO A 353 13.20 -18.21 -7.72
CA PRO A 353 12.78 -18.00 -9.10
C PRO A 353 11.60 -17.04 -9.24
N TYR A 354 10.59 -17.14 -8.37
CA TYR A 354 9.43 -16.26 -8.39
C TYR A 354 9.80 -14.80 -8.13
N VAL A 355 10.63 -14.53 -7.12
CA VAL A 355 11.07 -13.16 -6.81
C VAL A 355 11.91 -12.58 -7.96
N ILE A 356 12.76 -13.39 -8.61
CA ILE A 356 13.51 -12.97 -9.79
C ILE A 356 12.57 -12.65 -10.95
N ALA A 357 11.58 -13.51 -11.21
CA ALA A 357 10.59 -13.27 -12.24
C ALA A 357 9.80 -11.98 -11.97
N LEU A 358 9.33 -11.78 -10.74
CA LEU A 358 8.61 -10.58 -10.33
C LEU A 358 9.48 -9.31 -10.48
N ALA A 359 10.73 -9.34 -10.03
CA ALA A 359 11.66 -8.22 -10.18
C ALA A 359 11.91 -7.90 -11.66
N GLY A 360 12.12 -8.93 -12.49
CA GLY A 360 12.26 -8.80 -13.93
C GLY A 360 11.03 -8.16 -14.58
N THR A 361 9.82 -8.60 -14.18
CA THR A 361 8.55 -8.01 -14.62
C THR A 361 8.45 -6.53 -14.27
N LEU A 362 8.65 -6.16 -13.00
CA LEU A 362 8.53 -4.77 -12.53
C LEU A 362 9.55 -3.86 -13.23
N PHE A 363 10.78 -4.37 -13.43
CA PHE A 363 11.82 -3.66 -14.15
C PHE A 363 11.47 -3.47 -15.62
N LEU A 364 11.03 -4.52 -16.31
CA LEU A 364 10.69 -4.46 -17.73
C LEU A 364 9.51 -3.53 -17.99
N PHE A 365 8.41 -3.63 -17.25
CA PHE A 365 7.19 -2.91 -17.60
C PHE A 365 7.21 -1.41 -17.28
N GLY A 366 7.99 -0.97 -16.29
CA GLY A 366 8.10 0.48 -16.00
C GLY A 366 9.36 0.88 -15.27
N GLY A 367 9.97 -0.03 -14.50
CA GLY A 367 11.14 0.28 -13.67
C GLY A 367 12.32 0.81 -14.48
N TYR A 368 12.62 0.23 -15.64
CA TYR A 368 13.71 0.69 -16.51
C TYR A 368 13.49 2.12 -16.98
N HIS A 369 12.31 2.42 -17.53
CA HIS A 369 11.99 3.76 -18.04
C HIS A 369 12.02 4.80 -16.92
N SER A 370 11.43 4.49 -15.77
CA SER A 370 11.46 5.37 -14.60
C SER A 370 12.88 5.62 -14.09
N LEU A 371 13.75 4.60 -14.09
CA LEU A 371 15.15 4.73 -13.68
C LEU A 371 15.95 5.60 -14.66
N MET A 372 15.77 5.38 -15.97
CA MET A 372 16.44 6.20 -16.99
C MET A 372 16.02 7.67 -16.92
N LEU A 373 14.73 7.95 -16.63
CA LEU A 373 14.26 9.31 -16.38
C LEU A 373 14.87 9.91 -15.11
N SER A 374 14.96 9.14 -14.02
CA SER A 374 15.59 9.60 -12.77
C SER A 374 17.08 9.91 -12.93
N MET A 375 17.77 9.26 -13.87
CA MET A 375 19.19 9.54 -14.16
C MET A 375 19.39 10.80 -15.00
N GLN A 376 18.35 11.34 -15.64
CA GLN A 376 18.45 12.58 -16.41
C GLN A 376 18.37 13.79 -15.47
N PRO A 377 19.41 14.64 -15.40
CA PRO A 377 19.42 15.78 -14.51
C PRO A 377 18.25 16.73 -14.77
N GLY A 378 17.46 17.02 -13.74
CA GLY A 378 16.32 17.95 -13.82
C GLY A 378 15.08 17.39 -14.53
N ALA A 379 15.09 16.12 -14.96
CA ALA A 379 13.92 15.50 -15.59
C ALA A 379 12.80 15.18 -14.58
N ARG A 380 13.14 15.02 -13.30
CA ARG A 380 12.15 14.70 -12.26
C ARG A 380 12.48 15.37 -10.93
N VAL A 381 11.45 15.88 -10.27
CA VAL A 381 11.52 16.41 -8.90
C VAL A 381 10.30 15.91 -8.14
N ARG A 382 10.50 15.38 -6.93
CA ARG A 382 9.41 15.02 -6.01
C ARG A 382 9.29 16.07 -4.91
N SER A 383 8.05 16.52 -4.69
CA SER A 383 7.68 17.41 -3.60
C SER A 383 6.67 16.72 -2.67
N TYR A 384 6.28 17.41 -1.59
CA TYR A 384 5.20 16.97 -0.70
C TYR A 384 3.88 16.74 -1.43
N PHE A 385 3.62 17.45 -2.53
CA PHE A 385 2.38 17.35 -3.31
C PHE A 385 2.45 16.30 -4.43
N GLY A 386 3.61 15.67 -4.62
CA GLY A 386 3.81 14.58 -5.57
C GLY A 386 4.95 14.86 -6.55
N VAL A 387 4.96 14.10 -7.65
CA VAL A 387 6.08 14.05 -8.60
C VAL A 387 5.82 14.98 -9.78
N TYR A 388 6.81 15.81 -10.11
CA TYR A 388 6.84 16.62 -11.32
C TYR A 388 7.87 16.04 -12.28
N THR A 389 7.49 15.85 -13.54
CA THR A 389 8.37 15.32 -14.58
C THR A 389 8.45 16.34 -15.72
N VAL A 390 9.68 16.68 -16.15
CA VAL A 390 9.92 17.51 -17.32
C VAL A 390 10.30 16.59 -18.48
N ARG A 391 9.42 16.44 -19.46
CA ARG A 391 9.71 15.70 -20.68
C ARG A 391 10.23 16.65 -21.74
N THR A 392 11.44 16.38 -22.23
CA THR A 392 12.05 17.19 -23.29
C THR A 392 11.86 16.52 -24.63
N GLN A 393 11.11 17.17 -25.51
CA GLN A 393 10.97 16.81 -26.92
C GLN A 393 11.80 17.78 -27.79
N PRO A 394 12.03 17.47 -29.08
CA PRO A 394 12.82 18.33 -29.96
C PRO A 394 12.29 19.77 -30.05
N SER A 395 10.97 19.96 -30.01
CA SER A 395 10.30 21.25 -30.21
C SER A 395 9.65 21.83 -28.97
N VAL A 396 9.52 21.06 -27.88
CA VAL A 396 8.82 21.48 -26.66
C VAL A 396 9.45 20.89 -25.39
N HIS A 397 9.30 21.57 -24.27
CA HIS A 397 9.39 20.99 -22.93
C HIS A 397 7.97 20.84 -22.38
N GLU A 398 7.65 19.68 -21.82
CA GLU A 398 6.38 19.39 -21.16
C GLU A 398 6.62 19.23 -19.67
N LEU A 399 5.76 19.84 -18.85
CA LEU A 399 5.74 19.68 -17.40
C LEU A 399 4.51 18.87 -17.01
N ASP A 400 4.76 17.67 -16.53
CA ASP A 400 3.74 16.73 -16.11
C ASP A 400 3.70 16.59 -14.58
N HIS A 401 2.51 16.34 -14.05
CA HIS A 401 2.30 15.83 -12.70
C HIS A 401 1.41 14.60 -12.77
N GLY A 402 1.96 13.45 -12.41
CA GLY A 402 1.34 12.16 -12.69
C GLY A 402 1.10 11.97 -14.18
N THR A 403 -0.17 11.79 -14.57
CA THR A 403 -0.61 11.67 -15.97
C THR A 403 -1.11 12.99 -16.57
N THR A 404 -1.12 14.08 -15.78
CA THR A 404 -1.67 15.38 -16.20
C THR A 404 -0.57 16.31 -16.71
N LEU A 405 -0.72 16.79 -17.94
CA LEU A 405 0.11 17.84 -18.53
C LEU A 405 -0.29 19.21 -17.96
N HIS A 406 0.62 19.88 -17.25
CA HIS A 406 0.39 21.21 -16.69
C HIS A 406 0.98 22.33 -17.54
N GLY A 407 2.09 22.08 -18.23
CA GLY A 407 2.82 23.11 -18.94
C GLY A 407 3.41 22.58 -20.22
N VAL A 408 3.34 23.37 -21.28
CA VAL A 408 4.18 23.17 -22.46
C VAL A 408 4.99 24.44 -22.63
N GLN A 409 6.28 24.34 -22.92
CA GLN A 409 7.13 25.46 -23.33
C GLN A 409 7.68 25.14 -24.71
N LEU A 410 7.39 25.99 -25.70
CA LEU A 410 7.94 25.82 -27.04
C LEU A 410 9.46 26.07 -27.03
N ARG A 411 10.21 25.36 -27.86
CA ARG A 411 11.66 25.48 -28.01
C ARG A 411 12.04 26.07 -29.37
N GLY A 412 13.26 26.61 -29.47
CA GLY A 412 13.91 26.95 -30.73
C GLY A 412 14.30 28.41 -30.85
N THR A 413 13.36 29.34 -30.70
CA THR A 413 13.68 30.79 -30.68
C THR A 413 13.16 31.43 -29.40
N VAL A 414 13.82 32.50 -28.95
CA VAL A 414 13.42 33.26 -27.75
C VAL A 414 11.95 33.72 -27.82
N ALA A 415 11.47 34.05 -29.02
CA ALA A 415 10.07 34.41 -29.24
C ALA A 415 9.11 33.23 -28.96
N ARG A 416 9.47 32.01 -29.40
CA ARG A 416 8.68 30.80 -29.14
C ARG A 416 8.72 30.42 -27.67
N GLU A 417 9.89 30.45 -27.04
CA GLU A 417 10.06 30.12 -25.61
C GLU A 417 9.30 31.07 -24.68
N ARG A 418 9.10 32.32 -25.10
CA ARG A 418 8.31 33.32 -24.34
C ARG A 418 6.83 33.33 -24.71
N THR A 419 6.40 32.48 -25.66
CA THR A 419 4.99 32.37 -26.02
C THR A 419 4.26 31.59 -24.92
N PRO A 420 3.25 32.19 -24.26
CA PRO A 420 2.46 31.48 -23.27
C PRO A 420 1.62 30.38 -23.94
N THR A 421 1.52 29.25 -23.26
CA THR A 421 0.93 27.99 -23.73
C THR A 421 0.17 27.31 -22.59
N THR A 422 -0.60 26.27 -22.92
CA THR A 422 -1.52 25.52 -22.03
C THR A 422 -2.47 26.43 -21.24
N TYR A 423 -2.24 26.63 -19.94
CA TYR A 423 -3.15 27.38 -19.06
C TYR A 423 -3.11 28.89 -19.28
N TYR A 424 -2.07 29.40 -19.97
CA TYR A 424 -1.92 30.81 -20.24
C TYR A 424 -1.98 31.07 -21.74
N ALA A 425 -2.84 32.00 -22.14
CA ALA A 425 -2.90 32.50 -23.51
C ALA A 425 -2.26 33.90 -23.60
N ARG A 426 -1.97 34.34 -24.84
CA ARG A 426 -1.60 35.74 -25.10
C ARG A 426 -2.69 36.67 -24.55
N GLY A 427 -2.30 37.66 -23.74
CA GLY A 427 -3.22 38.59 -23.09
C GLY A 427 -3.71 38.17 -21.70
N SER A 428 -3.35 36.97 -21.20
CA SER A 428 -3.64 36.56 -19.82
C SER A 428 -2.91 37.44 -18.79
N GLY A 429 -3.51 37.64 -17.62
CA GLY A 429 -3.07 38.63 -16.61
C GLY A 429 -1.61 38.49 -16.15
N ARG A 430 -1.02 37.28 -16.15
CA ARG A 430 0.40 37.07 -15.81
C ARG A 430 1.38 37.61 -16.85
N GLN A 431 0.95 37.85 -18.09
CA GLN A 431 1.83 38.45 -19.09
C GLN A 431 2.09 39.94 -18.84
N ARG A 432 1.23 40.62 -18.07
CA ARG A 432 1.35 42.05 -17.74
C ARG A 432 2.24 42.34 -16.52
N ALA A 433 2.72 41.30 -15.84
CA ALA A 433 3.52 41.41 -14.61
C ALA A 433 5.01 41.13 -14.85
N ARG A 434 5.55 41.52 -16.01
CA ARG A 434 6.99 41.49 -16.30
C ARG A 434 7.60 42.86 -16.08
#